data_AF-A0A0F4TCB9-F1
#
_entry.id   AF-A0A0F4TCB9-F1
#
_cell.length_a   1.000
_cell.length_b   1.000
_cell.length_c   1.000
_cell.angle_alpha   90.00
_cell.angle_beta   90.00
_cell.angle_gamma   90.00
#
_symmetry.space_group_name_H-M   'P 1'
#
loop_
_entity.id
_entity.type
_entity.pdbx_description
1 polymer ?
#
loop_
_entity_poly.entity_id
_entity_poly.type
_entity_poly.pdbx_seq_one_letter_code
_entity_poly.pdbx_strand_id
1 'polypeptide(L)'
;MKARIEKKLSKRLVQLYPSTYGRAWVDDERSELAYEQKTQVRHCLSIGGGTDYWGEGQDAYTTWTDWKMHWPFDGPFEAYPHGHELEGYPDTGSFRPTTKNLLNLATNCELAAAMGRPR
;
A
#
# COMPACT_ATOMS: atom_id res chain seq x y z
N MET A 1 -5.63 -8.70 -4.90
CA MET A 1 -4.51 -9.01 -3.96
C MET A 1 -5.03 -9.80 -2.74
N LYS A 2 -4.25 -10.67 -2.07
CA LYS A 2 -4.67 -11.36 -0.82
C LYS A 2 -4.44 -10.49 0.43
N ALA A 3 -5.33 -10.52 1.43
CA ALA A 3 -5.19 -9.74 2.67
C ALA A 3 -3.87 -10.01 3.44
N ARG A 4 -3.36 -11.25 3.43
CA ARG A 4 -2.06 -11.56 4.06
C ARG A 4 -0.87 -10.89 3.35
N ILE A 5 -1.00 -10.59 2.06
CA ILE A 5 0.02 -9.89 1.28
C ILE A 5 -0.02 -8.40 1.62
N GLU A 6 -1.20 -7.79 1.66
CA GLU A 6 -1.41 -6.41 2.13
C GLU A 6 -0.72 -6.19 3.48
N LYS A 7 -1.00 -7.02 4.48
CA LYS A 7 -0.35 -6.95 5.81
C LYS A 7 1.19 -6.94 5.72
N LYS A 8 1.75 -7.80 4.88
CA LYS A 8 3.22 -7.89 4.71
C LYS A 8 3.78 -6.64 4.02
N LEU A 9 3.06 -6.12 3.03
CA LEU A 9 3.44 -4.92 2.30
C LEU A 9 3.37 -3.69 3.20
N SER A 10 2.29 -3.50 3.95
CA SER A 10 2.16 -2.41 4.94
C SER A 10 3.34 -2.42 5.91
N LYS A 11 3.69 -3.60 6.47
CA LYS A 11 4.87 -3.73 7.33
C LYS A 11 6.18 -3.35 6.63
N ARG A 12 6.33 -3.72 5.36
CA ARG A 12 7.54 -3.42 4.60
C ARG A 12 7.64 -1.93 4.26
N LEU A 13 6.53 -1.27 3.95
CA LEU A 13 6.48 0.16 3.66
C LEU A 13 6.92 1.00 4.86
N VAL A 14 6.46 0.67 6.07
CA VAL A 14 6.93 1.33 7.31
C VAL A 14 8.45 1.21 7.49
N GLN A 15 9.03 0.06 7.14
CA GLN A 15 10.48 -0.13 7.22
C GLN A 15 11.26 0.62 6.14
N LEU A 16 10.68 0.81 4.96
CA LEU A 16 11.34 1.47 3.83
C LEU A 16 11.23 3.00 3.93
N TYR A 17 10.10 3.51 4.39
CA TYR A 17 9.80 4.95 4.46
C TYR A 17 9.37 5.37 5.87
N PRO A 18 10.27 5.27 6.88
CA PRO A 18 9.93 5.63 8.25
C PRO A 18 9.64 7.13 8.42
N SER A 19 10.13 8.00 7.54
CA SER A 19 9.80 9.43 7.55
C SER A 19 8.31 9.68 7.30
N THR A 20 7.70 8.91 6.40
CA THR A 20 6.29 9.03 6.00
C THR A 20 5.41 8.19 6.91
N TYR A 21 5.80 6.95 7.17
CA TYR A 21 4.96 5.96 7.86
C TYR A 21 5.39 5.66 9.30
N GLY A 22 6.29 6.45 9.87
CA GLY A 22 6.82 6.21 11.22
C GLY A 22 5.78 6.29 12.33
N ARG A 23 4.64 6.93 12.08
CA ARG A 23 3.49 7.00 13.01
C ARG A 23 2.41 5.96 12.73
N ALA A 24 2.66 5.01 11.81
CA ALA A 24 1.72 3.94 11.54
C ALA A 24 1.47 3.12 12.81
N TRP A 25 0.21 2.85 13.10
CA TRP A 25 -0.22 2.10 14.27
C TRP A 25 -0.74 0.72 13.86
N VAL A 26 -0.75 -0.21 14.81
CA VAL A 26 -1.24 -1.56 14.57
C VAL A 26 -2.74 -1.58 14.81
N ASP A 27 -3.49 -1.88 13.75
CA ASP A 27 -4.93 -2.00 13.82
C ASP A 27 -5.35 -3.42 14.23
N ASP A 28 -6.04 -3.53 15.37
CA ASP A 28 -6.52 -4.81 15.91
C ASP A 28 -7.72 -5.38 15.13
N GLU A 29 -8.36 -4.56 14.30
CA GLU A 29 -9.44 -4.99 13.44
C GLU A 29 -8.95 -5.70 12.18
N ARG A 30 -9.92 -6.20 11.39
CA ARG A 30 -9.65 -6.75 10.07
C ARG A 30 -9.55 -5.58 9.09
N SER A 31 -8.57 -5.62 8.19
CA SER A 31 -8.53 -4.66 7.09
C SER A 31 -9.76 -4.84 6.19
N GLU A 32 -10.16 -3.78 5.46
CA GLU A 32 -11.25 -3.83 4.49
C GLU A 32 -11.12 -5.02 3.52
N LEU A 33 -9.92 -5.22 2.97
CA LEU A 33 -9.63 -6.34 2.09
C LEU A 33 -9.80 -7.71 2.79
N ALA A 34 -9.50 -7.78 4.09
CA ALA A 34 -9.72 -8.99 4.88
C ALA A 34 -11.21 -9.25 5.13
N TYR A 35 -12.02 -8.21 5.34
CA TYR A 35 -13.47 -8.28 5.42
C TYR A 35 -14.09 -8.79 4.10
N GLU A 36 -13.75 -8.17 2.97
CA GLU A 36 -14.22 -8.57 1.64
C GLU A 36 -13.90 -10.04 1.32
N GLN A 37 -12.69 -10.48 1.67
CA GLN A 37 -12.23 -11.85 1.43
C GLN A 37 -12.70 -12.86 2.49
N LYS A 38 -13.45 -12.41 3.50
CA LYS A 38 -13.91 -13.23 4.64
C LYS A 38 -12.75 -13.94 5.35
N THR A 39 -11.60 -13.27 5.47
CA THR A 39 -10.40 -13.81 6.13
C THR A 39 -10.22 -13.24 7.54
N GLN A 40 -9.48 -13.95 8.39
CA GLN A 40 -9.17 -13.51 9.77
C GLN A 40 -7.85 -12.72 9.85
N VAL A 41 -7.42 -12.07 8.77
CA VAL A 41 -6.19 -11.27 8.80
C VAL A 41 -6.45 -9.99 9.58
N ARG A 42 -5.67 -9.77 10.64
CA ARG A 42 -5.72 -8.62 11.56
C ARG A 42 -4.32 -8.09 11.86
N HIS A 43 -4.18 -7.03 12.65
CA HIS A 43 -2.89 -6.42 13.01
C HIS A 43 -2.14 -5.93 11.77
N CYS A 44 -2.87 -5.26 10.88
CA CYS A 44 -2.28 -4.54 9.77
C CYS A 44 -1.69 -3.23 10.30
N LEU A 45 -0.61 -2.77 9.68
CA LEU A 45 -0.13 -1.42 9.94
C LEU A 45 -1.00 -0.45 9.15
N SER A 46 -1.56 0.53 9.86
CA SER A 46 -2.52 1.51 9.38
C SER A 46 -2.05 2.92 9.70
N ILE A 47 -2.53 3.90 8.95
CA ILE A 47 -2.27 5.33 9.11
C ILE A 47 -3.61 6.08 9.08
N GLY A 48 -3.66 7.26 9.72
CA GLY A 48 -4.91 7.99 9.93
C GLY A 48 -5.64 7.51 11.18
N GLY A 49 -6.97 7.59 11.18
CA GLY A 49 -7.81 7.15 12.31
C GLY A 49 -7.77 8.05 13.55
N GLY A 50 -7.26 9.27 13.40
CA GLY A 50 -7.26 10.29 14.46
C GLY A 50 -8.41 11.28 14.30
N THR A 51 -8.40 12.34 15.11
CA THR A 51 -9.28 13.49 14.90
C THR A 51 -8.49 14.66 14.33
N ASP A 52 -9.11 15.41 13.43
CA ASP A 52 -8.53 16.65 12.93
C ASP A 52 -8.61 17.79 13.97
N TYR A 53 -8.19 19.00 13.58
CA TYR A 53 -8.23 20.18 14.45
C TYR A 53 -9.65 20.53 14.91
N TRP A 54 -10.67 20.21 14.13
CA TRP A 54 -12.09 20.46 14.43
C TRP A 54 -12.74 19.31 15.20
N GLY A 55 -11.99 18.25 15.49
CA GLY A 55 -12.50 17.06 16.17
C GLY A 55 -13.21 16.08 15.24
N GLU A 56 -13.16 16.29 13.92
CA GLU A 56 -13.72 15.36 12.94
C GLU A 56 -12.84 14.14 12.81
N GLY A 57 -13.45 12.95 12.83
CA GLY A 57 -12.74 11.70 12.64
C GLY A 57 -12.13 11.64 11.25
N GLN A 58 -10.83 11.38 11.19
CA GLN A 58 -10.13 11.10 9.94
C GLN A 58 -10.23 9.62 9.62
N ASP A 59 -10.35 9.32 8.33
CA ASP A 59 -10.34 7.94 7.86
C ASP A 59 -9.04 7.24 8.25
N ALA A 60 -9.15 5.94 8.49
CA ALA A 60 -8.02 5.05 8.70
C ALA A 60 -7.84 4.18 7.46
N TYR A 61 -6.62 4.16 6.93
CA TYR A 61 -6.25 3.30 5.80
C TYR A 61 -5.12 2.39 6.21
N THR A 62 -5.06 1.17 5.65
CA THR A 62 -3.83 0.40 5.76
C THR A 62 -2.69 1.17 5.10
N THR A 63 -1.46 1.04 5.60
CA THR A 63 -0.29 1.74 5.00
C THR A 63 -0.13 1.42 3.51
N TRP A 64 -0.49 0.21 3.09
CA TRP A 64 -0.49 -0.16 1.68
C TRP A 64 -1.55 0.57 0.87
N THR A 65 -2.78 0.69 1.40
CA THR A 65 -3.87 1.41 0.75
C THR A 65 -3.53 2.89 0.59
N ASP A 66 -3.06 3.51 1.67
CA ASP A 66 -2.59 4.89 1.67
C ASP A 66 -1.47 5.10 0.65
N TRP A 67 -0.44 4.23 0.68
CA TRP A 67 0.63 4.28 -0.31
C TRP A 67 0.09 4.16 -1.72
N LYS A 68 -0.81 3.21 -2.02
CA LYS A 68 -1.35 3.03 -3.37
C LYS A 68 -2.10 4.28 -3.88
N MET A 69 -2.77 5.01 -2.99
CA MET A 69 -3.47 6.26 -3.32
C MET A 69 -2.50 7.44 -3.55
N HIS A 70 -1.44 7.51 -2.76
CA HIS A 70 -0.54 8.67 -2.70
C HIS A 70 0.79 8.49 -3.45
N TRP A 71 1.17 7.26 -3.83
CA TRP A 71 2.46 6.99 -4.47
C TRP A 71 2.75 7.81 -5.73
N PRO A 72 1.76 8.20 -6.58
CA PRO A 72 2.03 9.03 -7.74
C PRO A 72 2.35 10.50 -7.38
N PHE A 73 2.03 10.93 -6.16
CA PHE A 73 2.05 12.33 -5.74
C PHE A 73 3.06 12.62 -4.62
N ASP A 74 3.29 11.68 -3.70
CA ASP A 74 4.04 11.89 -2.45
C ASP A 74 5.39 11.15 -2.38
N GLY A 75 5.89 10.66 -3.52
CA GLY A 75 7.14 9.92 -3.58
C GLY A 75 8.39 10.83 -3.69
N PRO A 76 9.49 10.58 -2.94
CA PRO A 76 10.79 11.21 -3.16
C PRO A 76 11.51 10.60 -4.38
N PHE A 77 10.75 10.29 -5.43
CA PHE A 77 11.28 9.66 -6.63
C PHE A 77 11.41 10.74 -7.70
N GLU A 78 12.54 10.73 -8.40
CA GLU A 78 12.67 11.55 -9.60
C GLU A 78 11.62 11.09 -10.60
N ALA A 79 10.87 12.04 -11.16
CA ALA A 79 9.94 11.73 -12.23
C ALA A 79 10.74 11.29 -13.46
N TYR A 80 10.17 10.38 -14.27
CA TYR A 80 10.77 10.05 -15.56
C TYR A 80 11.00 11.32 -16.40
N PRO A 81 12.13 11.40 -17.13
CA PRO A 81 12.49 12.58 -17.91
C PRO A 81 11.49 12.83 -19.05
N HIS A 82 11.46 14.08 -19.51
CA HIS A 82 10.58 14.51 -20.59
C HIS A 82 10.81 13.69 -21.87
N GLY A 83 9.74 13.16 -22.47
CA GLY A 83 9.78 12.28 -23.64
C GLY A 83 9.88 10.78 -23.34
N HIS A 84 9.81 10.36 -22.08
CA HIS A 84 9.68 8.95 -21.69
C HIS A 84 8.21 8.50 -21.76
N GLU A 85 7.94 7.22 -22.06
CA GLU A 85 6.56 6.69 -22.13
C GLU A 85 5.76 6.83 -20.82
N LEU A 86 6.49 6.95 -19.70
CA LEU A 86 5.97 7.14 -18.36
C LEU A 86 6.35 8.52 -17.79
N GLU A 87 6.49 9.53 -18.65
CA GLU A 87 6.77 10.92 -18.22
C GLU A 87 5.84 11.37 -17.10
N GLY A 88 6.43 12.02 -16.08
CA GLY A 88 5.71 12.49 -14.90
C GLY A 88 5.41 11.43 -13.84
N TYR A 89 5.64 10.14 -14.12
CA TYR A 89 5.53 9.09 -13.10
C TYR A 89 6.83 8.95 -12.28
N PRO A 90 6.73 8.47 -11.03
CA PRO A 90 7.89 8.28 -10.17
C PRO A 90 8.79 7.13 -10.68
N ASP A 91 10.09 7.36 -10.81
CA ASP A 91 11.05 6.32 -11.22
C ASP A 91 11.20 5.26 -10.10
N THR A 92 10.91 4.00 -10.47
CA THR A 92 10.96 2.83 -9.57
C THR A 92 12.23 1.98 -9.78
N GLY A 93 13.15 2.43 -10.63
CA GLY A 93 14.39 1.75 -11.00
C GLY A 93 15.29 1.43 -9.80
N SER A 94 15.31 2.28 -8.79
CA SER A 94 16.17 2.17 -7.60
C SER A 94 15.66 1.17 -6.54
N PHE A 95 14.47 0.59 -6.71
CA PHE A 95 13.93 -0.35 -5.73
C PHE A 95 14.79 -1.62 -5.59
N ARG A 96 15.04 -2.03 -4.35
CA ARG A 96 15.69 -3.31 -4.05
C ARG A 96 14.92 -4.46 -4.70
N PRO A 97 15.60 -5.54 -5.15
CA PRO A 97 14.94 -6.69 -5.77
C PRO A 97 13.81 -7.28 -4.92
N THR A 98 13.96 -7.29 -3.59
CA THR A 98 12.92 -7.76 -2.66
C THR A 98 11.62 -6.95 -2.76
N THR A 99 11.74 -5.64 -2.97
CA THR A 99 10.60 -4.73 -3.07
C THR A 99 9.93 -4.90 -4.43
N LYS A 100 10.72 -4.95 -5.51
CA LYS A 100 10.22 -5.26 -6.86
C LYS A 100 9.48 -6.60 -6.92
N ASN A 101 10.02 -7.64 -6.28
CA ASN A 101 9.37 -8.96 -6.22
C ASN A 101 8.05 -8.95 -5.47
N LEU A 102 7.95 -8.16 -4.39
CA LEU A 102 6.71 -8.00 -3.62
C LEU A 102 5.64 -7.24 -4.41
N LEU A 103 6.03 -6.18 -5.12
CA LEU A 103 5.15 -5.43 -6.03
C LEU A 103 4.66 -6.33 -7.16
N ASN A 104 5.55 -7.06 -7.83
CA ASN A 104 5.20 -8.01 -8.88
C ASN A 104 4.23 -9.09 -8.37
N LEU A 105 4.45 -9.61 -7.15
CA LEU A 105 3.54 -10.57 -6.55
C LEU A 105 2.15 -9.97 -6.28
N ALA A 106 2.09 -8.72 -5.83
CA ALA A 106 0.83 -8.00 -5.61
C ALA A 106 0.07 -7.82 -6.93
N THR A 107 0.74 -7.31 -7.97
CA THR A 107 0.19 -7.14 -9.33
C THR A 107 -0.32 -8.47 -9.90
N ASN A 108 0.48 -9.54 -9.80
CA ASN A 108 0.07 -10.87 -10.26
C ASN A 108 -1.15 -11.39 -9.50
N CYS A 109 -1.26 -11.10 -8.19
CA CYS A 109 -2.45 -11.46 -7.41
C CYS A 109 -3.68 -10.60 -7.75
N GLU A 110 -3.51 -9.35 -8.20
CA GLU A 110 -4.60 -8.50 -8.70
C GLU A 110 -5.07 -8.97 -10.08
N LEU A 111 -4.14 -9.24 -11.01
CA LEU A 111 -4.44 -9.81 -12.33
C LEU A 111 -5.14 -11.17 -12.21
N ALA A 112 -4.67 -12.05 -11.32
CA ALA A 112 -5.29 -13.35 -11.09
C ALA A 112 -6.70 -13.23 -10.48
N ALA A 113 -6.98 -12.17 -9.71
CA ALA A 113 -8.33 -11.90 -9.19
C ALA A 113 -9.24 -11.34 -10.29
N ALA A 114 -8.72 -10.43 -11.13
CA ALA A 114 -9.45 -9.81 -12.24
C ALA A 114 -9.78 -10.80 -13.36
N MET A 115 -8.88 -11.75 -13.65
CA MET A 115 -9.09 -12.76 -14.69
C MET A 115 -10.10 -13.84 -14.30
N GLY A 116 -10.54 -13.90 -13.04
CA GLY A 116 -11.47 -14.89 -12.54
C GLY A 116 -10.89 -16.32 -12.57
N ARG A 117 -10.97 -17.05 -11.47
CA ARG A 117 -10.69 -18.50 -11.54
C ARG A 117 -11.80 -19.16 -12.37
N PRO A 118 -11.48 -20.00 -13.38
CA PRO A 118 -12.45 -20.99 -13.83
C PRO A 118 -12.80 -21.87 -12.61
N ARG A 119 -14.10 -22.12 -12.47
CA ARG A 119 -14.75 -22.79 -11.32
C ARG A 119 -14.10 -24.12 -10.96
#